data_AF-A0A1M7U895-F1
#
_entry.id   AF-A0A1M7U895-F1
#
_cell.length_a   1.000
_cell.length_b   1.000
_cell.length_c   1.000
_cell.angle_alpha   90.00
_cell.angle_beta   90.00
_cell.angle_gamma   90.00
#
_symmetry.space_group_name_H-M   'P 1'
#
loop_
_entity.id
_entity.type
_entity.pdbx_description
1 polymer ?
#
loop_
_entity_poly.entity_id
_entity_poly.type
_entity_poly.pdbx_seq_one_letter_code
_entity_poly.pdbx_strand_id
1 'polypeptide(L)'
;MARFPDESEVNAATAAFEPYYKAVGKVVHAWNGLQEQLAIVFCRVTNIDQTMGLSVWHSANSDRAQRQMLKAALSAVDDDWHLKYPKGEEDIRWLLSSADALAEVRNNVIHAPCSVALDDKSDFEIIPFSFHGNRRAKALRGKVILDEFCRCEANANRLKGYARWIDCVLSLEGYAWPDRPVLS
;
A
#
# COMPACT_ATOMS: atom_id res chain seq x y z
N MET A 1 -16.91 18.30 -37.07
CA MET A 1 -16.05 19.30 -36.40
C MET A 1 -16.06 18.94 -34.92
N ALA A 2 -14.91 18.68 -34.28
CA ALA A 2 -14.89 18.42 -32.85
C ALA A 2 -15.15 19.74 -32.11
N ARG A 3 -16.14 19.76 -31.20
CA ARG A 3 -16.40 20.90 -30.32
C ARG A 3 -15.74 20.66 -28.97
N PHE A 4 -15.35 21.73 -28.28
CA PHE A 4 -15.02 21.62 -26.87
C PHE A 4 -16.25 21.20 -26.07
N PRO A 5 -16.09 20.34 -25.06
CA PRO A 5 -17.19 19.97 -24.20
C PRO A 5 -17.70 21.22 -23.47
N ASP A 6 -19.01 21.32 -23.32
CA ASP A 6 -19.60 22.35 -22.48
C ASP A 6 -19.50 21.98 -20.98
N GLU A 7 -19.84 22.93 -20.12
CA GLU A 7 -19.73 22.76 -18.66
C GLU A 7 -20.56 21.58 -18.14
N SER A 8 -21.71 21.29 -18.77
CA SER A 8 -22.56 20.17 -18.36
C SER A 8 -21.92 18.82 -18.66
N GLU A 9 -21.25 18.70 -19.81
CA GLU A 9 -20.50 17.50 -20.20
C GLU A 9 -19.27 17.29 -19.30
N VAL A 10 -18.56 18.37 -18.94
CA VAL A 10 -17.43 18.31 -18.00
C VAL A 10 -17.89 17.87 -16.60
N ASN A 11 -19.02 18.40 -16.13
CA ASN A 11 -19.58 18.04 -14.83
C ASN A 11 -20.05 16.58 -14.79
N ALA A 12 -20.71 16.09 -15.84
CA ALA A 12 -21.12 14.70 -15.96
C ALA A 12 -19.90 13.75 -15.97
N ALA A 13 -18.86 14.07 -16.74
CA ALA A 13 -17.63 13.29 -16.75
C ALA A 13 -16.94 13.28 -15.37
N THR A 14 -16.90 14.43 -14.69
CA THR A 14 -16.33 14.55 -13.34
C THR A 14 -17.09 13.69 -12.32
N ALA A 15 -18.42 13.69 -12.37
CA ALA A 15 -19.25 12.84 -11.53
C ALA A 15 -18.99 11.34 -11.77
N ALA A 16 -18.78 10.93 -13.02
CA ALA A 16 -18.41 9.55 -13.34
C ALA A 16 -17.05 9.12 -12.75
N PHE A 17 -16.11 10.07 -12.57
CA PHE A 17 -14.81 9.79 -11.94
C PHE A 17 -14.83 9.83 -10.41
N GLU A 18 -15.88 10.34 -9.76
CA GLU A 18 -15.90 10.50 -8.31
C GLU A 18 -15.65 9.17 -7.54
N PRO A 19 -16.26 8.03 -7.91
CA PRO A 19 -15.97 6.74 -7.27
C PRO A 19 -14.49 6.34 -7.43
N TYR A 20 -13.90 6.64 -8.59
CA TYR A 20 -12.49 6.37 -8.88
C TYR A 20 -11.57 7.24 -8.01
N TYR A 21 -11.80 8.55 -7.94
CA TYR A 21 -10.98 9.44 -7.09
C TYR A 21 -11.04 9.03 -5.62
N LYS A 22 -12.23 8.66 -5.14
CA LYS A 22 -12.41 8.14 -3.79
C LYS A 22 -11.63 6.85 -3.56
N ALA A 23 -11.67 5.91 -4.51
CA ALA A 23 -10.95 4.65 -4.42
C ALA A 23 -9.42 4.86 -4.42
N VAL A 24 -8.90 5.74 -5.30
CA VAL A 24 -7.47 6.11 -5.30
C VAL A 24 -7.06 6.74 -3.97
N GLY A 25 -7.85 7.71 -3.46
CA GLY A 25 -7.58 8.38 -2.19
C GLY A 25 -7.52 7.42 -1.01
N LYS A 26 -8.43 6.44 -0.96
CA LYS A 26 -8.42 5.37 0.04
C LYS A 26 -7.16 4.51 -0.01
N VAL A 27 -6.73 4.10 -1.21
CA VAL A 27 -5.49 3.33 -1.40
C VAL A 27 -4.29 4.13 -0.92
N VAL A 28 -4.19 5.41 -1.28
CA VAL A 28 -3.11 6.31 -0.81
C VAL A 28 -3.11 6.40 0.72
N HIS A 29 -4.27 6.64 1.33
CA HIS A 29 -4.39 6.75 2.77
C HIS A 29 -3.99 5.46 3.49
N ALA A 30 -4.47 4.30 3.02
CA ALA A 30 -4.14 3.00 3.58
C ALA A 30 -2.65 2.67 3.43
N TRP A 31 -2.06 2.98 2.27
CA TRP A 31 -0.64 2.78 2.01
C TRP A 31 0.25 3.64 2.91
N ASN A 32 -0.07 4.92 3.07
CA ASN A 32 0.67 5.81 3.97
C ASN A 32 0.58 5.31 5.41
N GLY A 33 -0.61 4.91 5.86
CA GLY A 33 -0.78 4.32 7.19
C GLY A 33 0.04 3.03 7.39
N LEU A 34 0.22 2.22 6.36
CA LEU A 34 1.13 1.07 6.41
C LEU A 34 2.59 1.51 6.56
N GLN A 35 3.06 2.50 5.79
CA GLN A 35 4.45 2.99 5.91
C GLN A 35 4.74 3.58 7.30
N GLU A 36 3.82 4.37 7.85
CA GLU A 36 3.96 4.91 9.22
C GLU A 36 4.08 3.79 10.25
N GLN A 37 3.24 2.75 10.15
CA GLN A 37 3.31 1.63 11.08
C GLN A 37 4.61 0.81 10.94
N LEU A 38 5.14 0.68 9.72
CA LEU A 38 6.45 0.05 9.49
C LEU A 38 7.59 0.87 10.10
N ALA A 39 7.49 2.19 10.12
CA ALA A 39 8.45 3.07 10.79
C ALA A 39 8.49 2.81 12.30
N ILE A 40 7.32 2.59 12.91
CA ILE A 40 7.24 2.22 14.33
C ILE A 40 7.88 0.85 14.57
N VAL A 41 7.59 -0.16 13.74
CA VAL A 41 8.23 -1.48 13.84
C VAL A 41 9.75 -1.36 13.71
N PHE A 42 10.25 -0.49 12.82
CA PHE A 42 11.68 -0.21 12.72
C PHE A 42 12.27 0.34 14.02
N CYS A 43 11.60 1.28 14.67
CA CYS A 43 12.03 1.78 15.98
C CYS A 43 12.10 0.66 17.02
N ARG A 44 11.13 -0.26 17.02
CA ARG A 44 11.10 -1.41 17.95
C ARG A 44 12.21 -2.41 17.69
N VAL A 45 12.46 -2.77 16.44
CA VAL A 45 13.51 -3.74 16.06
C VAL A 45 14.90 -3.19 16.40
N THR A 46 15.13 -1.90 16.19
CA THR A 46 16.43 -1.26 16.44
C THR A 46 16.64 -0.81 17.89
N ASN A 47 15.58 -0.83 18.70
CA ASN A 47 15.56 -0.24 20.04
C ASN A 47 16.05 1.22 20.09
N ILE A 48 15.95 1.94 18.97
CA ILE A 48 16.29 3.36 18.91
C ILE A 48 15.16 4.18 19.53
N ASP A 49 15.49 5.34 20.10
CA ASP A 49 14.47 6.32 20.48
C ASP A 49 13.52 6.60 19.31
N GLN A 50 12.22 6.63 19.58
CA GLN A 50 11.20 6.72 18.52
C GLN A 50 11.32 8.02 17.71
N THR A 51 11.62 9.15 18.35
CA THR A 51 11.78 10.43 17.64
C THR A 51 12.96 10.38 16.68
N MET A 52 14.08 9.82 17.14
CA MET A 52 15.27 9.61 16.32
C MET A 52 15.01 8.60 15.19
N GLY A 53 14.41 7.45 15.50
CA GLY A 53 14.11 6.40 14.55
C GLY A 53 13.19 6.86 13.43
N LEU A 54 12.14 7.62 13.75
CA LEU A 54 11.26 8.24 12.76
C LEU A 54 12.00 9.27 11.90
N SER A 55 12.89 10.08 12.49
CA SER A 55 13.71 11.04 11.73
C SER A 55 14.62 10.32 10.73
N VAL A 56 15.25 9.21 11.13
CA VAL A 56 16.05 8.36 10.25
C VAL A 56 15.19 7.74 9.16
N TRP A 57 14.02 7.19 9.52
CA TRP A 57 13.08 6.59 8.56
C TRP A 57 12.62 7.57 7.48
N HIS A 58 12.19 8.77 7.88
CA HIS A 58 11.70 9.79 6.95
C HIS A 58 12.82 10.51 6.17
N SER A 59 14.09 10.31 6.53
CA SER A 59 15.22 10.81 5.74
C SER A 59 15.40 10.07 4.41
N ALA A 60 14.84 8.87 4.28
CA ALA A 60 14.90 8.09 3.05
C ALA A 60 13.90 8.61 2.00
N ASN A 61 14.36 8.81 0.76
CA ASN A 61 13.56 9.40 -0.33
C ASN A 61 12.53 8.46 -0.96
N SER A 62 12.32 7.26 -0.43
CA SER A 62 11.30 6.35 -0.94
C SER A 62 10.89 5.28 0.07
N ASP A 63 9.64 4.86 0.00
CA ASP A 63 9.10 3.74 0.77
C ASP A 63 9.90 2.45 0.56
N ARG A 64 10.46 2.25 -0.65
CA ARG A 64 11.32 1.10 -0.93
C ARG A 64 12.58 1.15 -0.08
N ALA A 65 13.27 2.30 -0.05
CA ALA A 65 14.48 2.48 0.75
C ALA A 65 14.19 2.32 2.25
N GLN A 66 13.07 2.85 2.73
CA GLN A 66 12.58 2.64 4.10
C GLN A 66 12.42 1.16 4.45
N ARG A 67 11.71 0.39 3.61
CA ARG A 67 11.56 -1.06 3.84
C ARG A 67 12.89 -1.81 3.77
N GLN A 68 13.84 -1.40 2.93
CA GLN A 68 15.18 -1.99 2.92
C GLN A 68 15.96 -1.67 4.21
N MET A 69 15.77 -0.48 4.78
CA MET A 69 16.34 -0.11 6.08
C MET A 69 15.85 -1.05 7.19
N LEU A 70 14.54 -1.36 7.24
CA LEU A 70 14.01 -2.34 8.19
C LEU A 70 14.56 -3.75 7.92
N LYS A 71 14.68 -4.18 6.66
CA LYS A 71 15.32 -5.47 6.33
C LYS A 71 16.77 -5.54 6.83
N ALA A 72 17.52 -4.45 6.73
CA ALA A 72 18.89 -4.38 7.21
C ALA A 72 18.96 -4.40 8.75
N ALA A 73 18.08 -3.66 9.43
CA ALA A 73 17.96 -3.69 10.89
C ALA A 73 17.64 -5.10 11.40
N LEU A 74 16.73 -5.83 10.74
CA LEU A 74 16.42 -7.23 11.07
C LEU A 74 17.61 -8.16 10.89
N SER A 75 18.48 -7.92 9.91
CA SER A 75 19.69 -8.73 9.74
C SER A 75 20.76 -8.46 10.80
N ALA A 76 20.57 -7.44 11.64
CA ALA A 76 21.52 -6.99 12.65
C ALA A 76 21.04 -7.25 14.10
N VAL A 77 19.89 -7.91 14.29
CA VAL A 77 19.46 -8.34 15.63
C VAL A 77 20.36 -9.45 16.16
N ASP A 78 20.42 -9.60 17.48
CA ASP A 78 21.25 -10.59 18.17
C ASP A 78 20.48 -11.87 18.52
N ASP A 79 21.21 -12.87 19.04
CA ASP A 79 20.65 -14.16 19.44
C ASP A 79 19.60 -14.01 20.56
N ASP A 80 19.75 -13.02 21.45
CA ASP A 80 18.78 -12.74 22.51
C ASP A 80 17.43 -12.29 21.93
N TRP A 81 17.45 -11.47 20.88
CA TRP A 81 16.24 -11.09 20.14
C TRP A 81 15.57 -12.31 19.51
N HIS A 82 16.34 -13.22 18.91
CA HIS A 82 15.81 -14.45 18.33
C HIS A 82 15.23 -15.40 19.37
N LEU A 83 15.87 -15.54 20.54
CA LEU A 83 15.33 -16.30 21.66
C LEU A 83 14.00 -15.72 22.15
N LYS A 84 13.93 -14.38 22.25
CA LYS A 84 12.72 -13.69 22.70
C LYS A 84 11.59 -13.75 21.66
N TYR A 85 11.92 -13.67 20.37
CA TYR A 85 10.97 -13.64 19.27
C TYR A 85 11.33 -14.68 18.18
N PRO A 86 11.11 -16.00 18.42
CA PRO A 86 11.56 -17.05 17.51
C PRO A 86 11.00 -16.96 16.07
N LYS A 87 9.81 -16.37 15.91
CA LYS A 87 9.18 -16.14 14.60
C LYS A 87 9.38 -14.72 14.06
N GLY A 88 10.01 -13.85 14.84
CA GLY A 88 9.95 -12.42 14.62
C GLY A 88 10.59 -12.00 13.30
N GLU A 89 11.77 -12.50 13.02
CA GLU A 89 12.50 -12.14 11.82
C GLU A 89 11.77 -12.63 10.56
N GLU A 90 11.37 -13.90 10.55
CA GLU A 90 10.67 -14.51 9.42
C GLU A 90 9.37 -13.76 9.09
N ASP A 91 8.58 -13.44 10.11
CA ASP A 91 7.29 -12.81 9.95
C ASP A 91 7.38 -11.33 9.56
N ILE A 92 8.35 -10.58 10.08
CA ILE A 92 8.59 -9.21 9.64
C ILE A 92 9.14 -9.21 8.20
N ARG A 93 10.01 -10.16 7.83
CA ARG A 93 10.45 -10.32 6.43
C ARG A 93 9.28 -10.66 5.49
N TRP A 94 8.34 -11.51 5.94
CA TRP A 94 7.11 -11.80 5.19
C TRP A 94 6.26 -10.54 5.00
N LEU A 95 6.05 -9.75 6.06
CA LEU A 95 5.32 -8.49 6.01
C LEU A 95 5.94 -7.52 5.00
N LEU A 96 7.27 -7.36 5.03
CA LEU A 96 7.99 -6.46 4.10
C LEU A 96 7.93 -6.95 2.66
N SER A 97 7.99 -8.26 2.44
CA SER A 97 7.87 -8.85 1.10
C SER A 97 6.45 -8.70 0.54
N SER A 98 5.43 -8.85 1.40
CA SER A 98 4.03 -8.59 1.05
C SER A 98 3.79 -7.11 0.70
N ALA A 99 4.39 -6.20 1.47
CA ALA A 99 4.35 -4.77 1.18
C ALA A 99 5.06 -4.42 -0.14
N ASP A 100 6.19 -5.06 -0.45
CA ASP A 100 6.89 -4.90 -1.74
C ASP A 100 6.01 -5.36 -2.91
N ALA A 101 5.35 -6.50 -2.80
CA ALA A 101 4.42 -6.98 -3.83
C ALA A 101 3.22 -6.03 -4.01
N LEU A 102 2.66 -5.53 -2.90
CA LEU A 102 1.56 -4.58 -2.93
C LEU A 102 1.96 -3.22 -3.51
N ALA A 103 3.22 -2.81 -3.37
CA ALA A 103 3.71 -1.55 -3.92
C ALA A 103 3.53 -1.47 -5.45
N GLU A 104 3.71 -2.58 -6.16
CA GLU A 104 3.49 -2.63 -7.61
C GLU A 104 2.02 -2.45 -7.98
N VAL A 105 1.12 -3.08 -7.22
CA VAL A 105 -0.33 -2.89 -7.39
C VAL A 105 -0.71 -1.44 -7.12
N ARG A 106 -0.25 -0.88 -5.99
CA ARG A 106 -0.46 0.53 -5.62
C ARG A 106 0.05 1.49 -6.69
N ASN A 107 1.23 1.22 -7.25
CA ASN A 107 1.79 2.04 -8.33
C ASN A 107 0.89 2.01 -9.57
N ASN A 108 0.29 0.86 -9.88
CA ASN A 108 -0.70 0.77 -10.96
C ASN A 108 -1.94 1.59 -10.64
N VAL A 109 -2.48 1.47 -9.42
CA VAL A 109 -3.65 2.24 -8.98
C VAL A 109 -3.45 3.74 -9.12
N ILE A 110 -2.33 4.28 -8.63
CA ILE A 110 -2.12 5.73 -8.54
C ILE A 110 -1.66 6.33 -9.88
N HIS A 111 -0.84 5.60 -10.64
CA HIS A 111 -0.13 6.17 -11.78
C HIS A 111 -0.58 5.62 -13.14
N ALA A 112 -1.53 4.68 -13.19
CA ALA A 112 -2.10 4.28 -14.47
C ALA A 112 -3.05 5.36 -14.99
N PRO A 113 -2.90 5.83 -16.23
CA PRO A 113 -3.91 6.65 -16.86
C PRO A 113 -5.19 5.84 -17.03
N CYS A 114 -6.32 6.41 -16.62
CA CYS A 114 -7.66 5.85 -16.78
C CYS A 114 -8.56 6.83 -17.55
N SER A 115 -9.61 6.31 -18.17
CA SER A 115 -10.62 7.08 -18.89
C SER A 115 -12.01 6.57 -18.52
N VAL A 116 -13.04 7.30 -18.92
CA VAL A 116 -14.45 6.88 -18.80
C VAL A 116 -14.90 6.37 -20.16
N ALA A 117 -15.53 5.20 -20.17
CA ALA A 117 -16.22 4.65 -21.33
C ALA A 117 -17.66 4.29 -20.96
N LEU A 118 -18.50 4.09 -21.97
CA LEU A 118 -19.81 3.46 -21.78
C LEU A 118 -19.64 1.94 -21.88
N ASP A 119 -20.27 1.20 -20.97
CA ASP A 119 -20.35 -0.25 -21.03
C ASP A 119 -21.47 -0.71 -21.98
N ASP A 120 -21.67 -2.03 -22.10
CA ASP A 120 -22.71 -2.63 -22.95
C ASP A 120 -24.14 -2.26 -22.52
N LYS A 121 -24.32 -1.73 -21.30
CA LYS A 121 -25.59 -1.29 -20.74
C LYS A 121 -25.77 0.23 -20.81
N SER A 122 -24.84 0.95 -21.43
CA SER A 122 -24.79 2.42 -21.47
C SER A 122 -24.55 3.07 -20.10
N ASP A 123 -23.97 2.34 -19.15
CA ASP A 123 -23.48 2.87 -17.88
C ASP A 123 -22.02 3.33 -18.04
N PHE A 124 -21.59 4.31 -17.24
CA PHE A 124 -20.20 4.77 -17.25
C PHE A 124 -19.30 3.81 -16.48
N GLU A 125 -18.24 3.32 -17.13
CA GLU A 125 -17.18 2.51 -16.53
C GLU A 125 -15.83 3.21 -16.64
N ILE A 126 -15.00 3.03 -15.60
CA ILE A 126 -13.61 3.47 -15.60
C ILE A 126 -12.73 2.39 -16.21
N ILE A 127 -12.07 2.73 -17.32
CA ILE A 127 -11.21 1.82 -18.06
C ILE A 127 -9.75 2.28 -18.07
N PRO A 128 -8.77 1.36 -18.06
CA PRO A 128 -7.37 1.72 -18.14
C PRO A 128 -6.98 2.17 -19.57
N PHE A 129 -6.41 3.35 -19.70
CA PHE A 129 -6.04 3.93 -20.99
C PHE A 129 -4.63 3.51 -21.43
N SER A 130 -4.54 2.35 -22.10
CA SER A 130 -3.26 1.72 -22.47
C SER A 130 -2.80 1.98 -23.91
N PHE A 131 -3.47 2.87 -24.65
CA PHE A 131 -3.24 3.10 -26.09
C PHE A 131 -1.78 3.44 -26.43
N HIS A 132 -1.11 4.25 -25.61
CA HIS A 132 0.29 4.64 -25.79
C HIS A 132 1.30 3.69 -25.13
N GLY A 133 0.91 2.44 -24.89
CA GLY A 133 1.83 1.43 -24.37
C GLY A 133 2.13 1.51 -22.87
N ASN A 134 1.43 2.36 -22.10
CA ASN A 134 1.64 2.52 -20.66
C ASN A 134 1.56 1.17 -19.92
N ARG A 135 2.69 0.75 -19.34
CA ARG A 135 2.83 -0.56 -18.65
C ARG A 135 1.84 -0.75 -17.51
N ARG A 136 1.54 0.31 -16.75
CA ARG A 136 0.65 0.26 -15.59
C ARG A 136 -0.81 0.12 -16.00
N ALA A 137 -1.24 0.89 -17.00
CA ALA A 137 -2.56 0.72 -17.60
C ALA A 137 -2.72 -0.68 -18.21
N LYS A 138 -1.68 -1.23 -18.86
CA LYS A 138 -1.71 -2.62 -19.35
C LYS A 138 -1.90 -3.65 -18.23
N ALA A 139 -1.30 -3.44 -17.07
CA ALA A 139 -1.44 -4.34 -15.91
C ALA A 139 -2.86 -4.33 -15.30
N LEU A 140 -3.68 -3.34 -15.64
CA LEU A 140 -5.07 -3.23 -15.23
C LEU A 140 -6.07 -3.72 -16.29
N ARG A 141 -5.61 -4.09 -17.49
CA ARG A 141 -6.49 -4.53 -18.59
C ARG A 141 -7.27 -5.78 -18.18
N GLY A 142 -8.57 -5.76 -18.45
CA GLY A 142 -9.48 -6.88 -18.14
C GLY A 142 -9.82 -7.03 -16.67
N LYS A 143 -9.42 -6.07 -15.82
CA LYS A 143 -9.82 -6.01 -14.41
C LYS A 143 -10.94 -5.00 -14.22
N VAL A 144 -11.82 -5.28 -13.27
CA VAL A 144 -12.73 -4.28 -12.72
C VAL A 144 -11.91 -3.33 -11.85
N ILE A 145 -11.73 -2.09 -12.31
CA ILE A 145 -10.78 -1.13 -11.71
C ILE A 145 -11.08 -0.86 -10.23
N LEU A 146 -12.34 -0.59 -9.91
CA LEU A 146 -12.73 -0.27 -8.53
C LEU A 146 -12.52 -1.46 -7.58
N ASP A 147 -12.77 -2.70 -8.04
CA ASP A 147 -12.51 -3.90 -7.23
C ASP A 147 -11.02 -4.10 -6.96
N GLU A 148 -10.18 -3.87 -7.97
CA GLU A 148 -8.71 -3.93 -7.80
C GLU A 148 -8.23 -2.92 -6.75
N PHE A 149 -8.81 -1.72 -6.76
CA PHE A 149 -8.42 -0.65 -5.85
C PHE A 149 -8.90 -0.97 -4.43
N CYS A 150 -10.12 -1.46 -4.27
CA CYS A 150 -10.65 -1.95 -3.00
C CYS A 150 -9.81 -3.10 -2.43
N ARG A 151 -9.37 -4.06 -3.25
CA ARG A 151 -8.44 -5.13 -2.81
C ARG A 151 -7.10 -4.58 -2.35
N CYS A 152 -6.54 -3.63 -3.11
CA CYS A 152 -5.29 -2.98 -2.75
C CYS A 152 -5.38 -2.24 -1.41
N GLU A 153 -6.45 -1.48 -1.19
CA GLU A 153 -6.76 -0.80 0.08
C GLU A 153 -6.88 -1.82 1.22
N ALA A 154 -7.67 -2.87 1.03
CA ALA A 154 -7.92 -3.89 2.05
C ALA A 154 -6.63 -4.60 2.46
N ASN A 155 -5.80 -4.99 1.50
CA ASN A 155 -4.50 -5.61 1.77
C ASN A 155 -3.54 -4.66 2.49
N ALA A 156 -3.48 -3.38 2.11
CA ALA A 156 -2.68 -2.39 2.83
C ALA A 156 -3.13 -2.26 4.29
N ASN A 157 -4.43 -2.19 4.54
CA ASN A 157 -4.99 -2.12 5.90
C ASN A 157 -4.74 -3.40 6.71
N ARG A 158 -4.82 -4.59 6.10
CA ARG A 158 -4.49 -5.86 6.77
C ARG A 158 -3.02 -5.92 7.17
N LEU A 159 -2.12 -5.55 6.27
CA LEU A 159 -0.69 -5.48 6.56
C LEU A 159 -0.39 -4.45 7.66
N LYS A 160 -1.07 -3.29 7.63
CA LYS A 160 -0.95 -2.27 8.69
C LYS A 160 -1.42 -2.81 10.05
N GLY A 161 -2.55 -3.51 10.08
CA GLY A 161 -3.06 -4.15 11.28
C GLY A 161 -2.09 -5.19 11.85
N TYR A 162 -1.50 -6.01 10.97
CA TYR A 162 -0.48 -6.99 11.36
C TYR A 162 0.79 -6.32 11.90
N ALA A 163 1.30 -5.29 11.23
CA ALA A 163 2.44 -4.50 11.68
C ALA A 163 2.20 -3.85 13.05
N ARG A 164 0.98 -3.38 13.32
CA ARG A 164 0.58 -2.83 14.62
C ARG A 164 0.58 -3.88 15.72
N TRP A 165 0.11 -5.10 15.43
CA TRP A 165 0.20 -6.21 16.40
C TRP A 165 1.64 -6.61 16.70
N ILE A 166 2.51 -6.63 15.68
CA ILE A 166 3.95 -6.84 15.88
C ILE A 166 4.54 -5.76 16.79
N ASP A 167 4.23 -4.47 16.55
CA ASP A 167 4.64 -3.37 17.43
C ASP A 167 4.19 -3.59 18.89
N CYS A 168 2.93 -4.01 19.11
CA CYS A 168 2.45 -4.34 20.45
C CYS A 168 3.28 -5.46 21.10
N VAL A 169 3.57 -6.56 20.39
CA VAL A 169 4.37 -7.68 20.92
C VAL A 169 5.81 -7.27 21.22
N LEU A 170 6.41 -6.43 20.37
CA LEU A 170 7.76 -5.94 20.58
C LEU A 170 7.85 -4.92 21.73
N SER A 171 6.76 -4.22 22.05
CA SER A 171 6.71 -3.17 23.08
C SER A 171 6.26 -3.66 24.45
N LEU A 172 5.39 -4.68 24.49
CA LEU A 172 4.69 -5.12 25.70
C LEU A 172 4.96 -6.59 25.95
N GLU A 173 5.37 -6.91 27.18
CA GLU A 173 5.55 -8.31 27.59
C GLU A 173 4.21 -9.05 27.69
N GLY A 174 4.22 -10.35 27.39
CA GLY A 174 3.06 -11.23 27.56
C GLY A 174 2.08 -11.30 26.39
N TYR A 175 2.30 -10.55 25.31
CA TYR A 175 1.50 -10.68 24.09
C TYR A 175 1.98 -11.84 23.22
N ALA A 176 1.03 -12.63 22.71
CA ALA A 176 1.32 -13.68 21.76
C ALA A 176 1.66 -13.10 20.38
N TRP A 177 2.60 -13.74 19.69
CA TRP A 177 2.96 -13.38 18.32
C TRP A 177 1.76 -13.58 17.37
N PRO A 178 1.39 -12.59 16.53
CA PRO A 178 0.18 -12.67 15.70
C PRO A 178 0.34 -13.63 14.51
N ASP A 179 -0.77 -14.26 14.12
CA ASP A 179 -0.83 -15.00 12.86
C ASP A 179 -0.82 -14.06 11.65
N ARG A 180 -0.19 -14.50 10.55
CA ARG A 180 -0.16 -13.76 9.28
C ARG A 180 -1.58 -13.57 8.73
N PRO A 181 -1.97 -12.34 8.32
CA PRO A 181 -3.28 -12.14 7.72
C PRO A 181 -3.36 -12.77 6.33
N VAL A 182 -4.56 -13.21 5.96
CA VAL A 182 -4.85 -13.64 4.58
C VAL A 182 -4.99 -12.39 3.71
N LEU A 183 -4.21 -12.33 2.63
CA LEU A 183 -4.30 -11.29 1.60
C LEU A 183 -5.19 -11.77 0.45
N SER A 184 -5.96 -10.84 -0.14
CA SER A 184 -6.89 -11.11 -1.24
C SER A 184 -6.33 -10.76 -2.61
#